data_AF-A0A535FCJ7-F1
#
_entry.id   AF-A0A535FCJ7-F1
#
_cell.length_a   1.000
_cell.length_b   1.000
_cell.length_c   1.000
_cell.angle_alpha   90.00
_cell.angle_beta   90.00
_cell.angle_gamma   90.00
#
_symmetry.space_group_name_H-M   'P 1'
#
loop_
_entity.id
_entity.type
_entity.pdbx_description
1 polymer ?
#
loop_
_entity_poly.entity_id
_entity_poly.type
_entity_poly.pdbx_seq_one_letter_code
_entity_poly.pdbx_strand_id
1 'polypeptide(L)' 'MSAGVFIAIVIILGLIVIGVSLWIYRLSHPVVIRRCTNCNAIVRPTDHFCPNCGKELQPTTILTEE' A
#
# COMPACT_ATOMS: atom_id res chain seq x y z
N MET A 1 -3.15 -39.47 -19.09
CA MET A 1 -3.30 -38.26 -18.26
C MET A 1 -3.97 -37.21 -19.13
N SER A 2 -5.26 -36.96 -18.93
CA SER A 2 -6.06 -36.11 -19.83
C SER A 2 -5.56 -34.67 -19.79
N ALA A 3 -5.21 -34.11 -20.94
CA ALA A 3 -4.69 -32.74 -21.08
C ALA A 3 -5.58 -31.69 -20.38
N GLY A 4 -6.90 -31.94 -20.31
CA GLY A 4 -7.85 -31.07 -19.61
C GLY A 4 -7.61 -30.94 -18.10
N VAL A 5 -7.13 -32.00 -17.43
CA VAL A 5 -6.83 -31.95 -15.99
C VAL A 5 -5.60 -31.10 -15.72
N PHE A 6 -4.60 -31.17 -16.59
CA PHE A 6 -3.37 -30.39 -16.46
C PHE A 6 -3.65 -28.89 -16.65
N ILE A 7 -4.46 -28.54 -17.65
CA ILE A 7 -4.89 -27.16 -17.89
C ILE A 7 -5.68 -26.62 -16.69
N ALA A 8 -6.61 -27.41 -16.14
CA ALA A 8 -7.37 -27.02 -14.96
C ALA A 8 -6.46 -26.75 -13.75
N ILE A 9 -5.46 -27.62 -13.50
CA ILE A 9 -4.51 -27.43 -12.41
C ILE A 9 -3.71 -26.13 -12.58
N VAL A 10 -3.21 -25.84 -13.78
CA VAL A 10 -2.44 -24.63 -14.05
C VAL A 10 -3.30 -23.37 -13.85
N ILE A 11 -4.55 -23.37 -14.33
CA ILE A 11 -5.47 -22.24 -14.13
C ILE A 11 -5.76 -22.05 -12.64
N ILE A 12 -6.06 -23.13 -11.91
CA ILE A 12 -6.36 -23.08 -10.47
C ILE A 12 -5.14 -22.54 -9.70
N LEU A 13 -3.94 -23.04 -9.97
CA LEU A 13 -2.71 -22.55 -9.34
C LEU A 13 -2.45 -21.07 -9.67
N GLY A 14 -2.67 -20.64 -10.92
CA GLY A 14 -2.56 -19.24 -11.32
C GLY A 14 -3.53 -18.34 -10.58
N LEU A 15 -4.80 -18.74 -10.48
CA LEU A 15 -5.82 -17.98 -9.73
C LEU A 15 -5.51 -17.91 -8.24
N ILE A 16 -4.99 -18.99 -7.65
CA ILE A 16 -4.54 -19.00 -6.25
C ILE A 16 -3.39 -18.01 -6.05
N VAL A 17 -2.37 -18.03 -6.92
CA VAL A 17 -1.22 -17.10 -6.83
C VAL A 17 -1.68 -15.65 -6.98
N ILE A 18 -2.52 -15.34 -7.97
CA ILE A 18 -3.04 -13.98 -8.18
C ILE A 18 -3.86 -13.53 -6.97
N GLY A 19 -4.74 -14.39 -6.46
CA GLY A 19 -5.55 -14.10 -5.27
C GLY A 19 -4.70 -13.83 -4.03
N VAL A 20 -3.70 -14.66 -3.78
CA VAL A 20 -2.77 -14.50 -2.65
C VAL A 20 -1.95 -13.22 -2.80
N SER A 21 -1.43 -12.92 -4.00
CA SER A 21 -0.71 -11.68 -4.26
C SER A 21 -1.59 -10.45 -3.99
N LEU A 22 -2.81 -10.40 -4.52
CA LEU A 22 -3.75 -9.28 -4.27
C LEU A 22 -4.10 -9.13 -2.78
N TRP A 23 -4.26 -10.25 -2.07
CA TRP A 23 -4.50 -10.26 -0.64
C TRP A 23 -3.30 -9.70 0.14
N ILE A 24 -2.08 -10.13 -0.18
CA ILE A 24 -0.84 -9.62 0.43
C ILE A 24 -0.65 -8.14 0.11
N TYR A 25 -0.89 -7.68 -1.13
CA TYR A 25 -0.80 -6.27 -1.46
C TYR A 25 -1.70 -5.41 -0.58
N ARG A 26 -2.94 -5.84 -0.33
CA ARG A 26 -3.86 -5.12 0.57
C ARG A 26 -3.33 -5.01 2.00
N LEU A 27 -2.65 -6.03 2.51
CA LEU A 27 -2.03 -6.02 3.84
C LEU A 27 -0.77 -5.15 3.91
N SER A 28 -0.01 -5.05 2.82
CA SER A 28 1.29 -4.38 2.77
C SER A 28 1.25 -2.87 2.48
N HIS A 29 0.12 -2.18 2.59
CA HIS A 29 0.12 -0.70 2.47
C HIS A 29 0.43 -0.07 3.85
N PRO A 30 1.68 0.32 4.15
CA PRO A 30 1.98 1.02 5.39
C PRO A 30 1.33 2.40 5.34
N VAL A 31 0.40 2.66 6.26
CA VAL A 31 -0.11 4.02 6.49
C VAL A 31 0.99 4.80 7.22
N VAL A 32 1.79 5.56 6.48
CA VAL A 32 2.91 6.33 7.04
C VAL A 32 2.38 7.57 7.76
N ILE A 33 2.10 7.45 9.04
CA ILE A 33 1.63 8.56 9.88
C ILE A 33 2.82 9.45 10.29
N ARG A 34 2.69 10.76 10.15
CA ARG A 34 3.71 11.73 10.57
C ARG A 34 3.16 12.67 11.64
N ARG A 35 4.05 13.41 12.32
CA ARG A 35 3.65 14.44 13.29
C ARG A 35 4.07 15.81 12.77
N CYS A 36 3.22 16.80 12.96
CA CYS A 36 3.56 18.19 12.65
C CYS A 36 4.66 18.67 13.62
N THR A 37 5.71 19.31 13.10
CA THR A 37 6.84 19.84 13.89
C THR A 37 6.49 21.11 14.68
N ASN A 38 5.36 21.74 14.41
CA ASN A 38 4.95 22.98 15.07
C ASN A 38 3.97 22.73 16.23
N CYS A 39 2.99 21.84 16.05
CA CYS A 39 1.94 21.60 17.03
C CYS A 39 1.85 20.13 17.51
N ASN A 40 2.73 19.26 17.03
CA ASN A 40 2.75 17.81 17.34
C ASN A 40 1.49 17.01 16.97
N ALA A 41 0.56 17.61 16.21
CA ALA A 41 -0.62 16.91 15.71
C ALA A 41 -0.24 15.77 14.76
N ILE A 42 -1.01 14.68 14.81
CA ILE A 42 -0.87 13.54 13.91
C ILE A 42 -1.44 13.95 12.54
N VAL A 43 -0.64 13.82 11.49
CA VAL A 43 -0.97 14.22 10.12
C VAL A 43 -0.70 13.07 9.16
N ARG A 44 -1.49 12.98 8.10
CA ARG A 44 -1.27 11.99 7.04
C ARG A 44 -0.13 12.44 6.13
N PRO A 45 0.55 11.50 5.47
CA PRO A 45 1.66 11.83 4.57
C PRO A 45 1.15 12.52 3.29
N THR A 46 -0.15 12.38 3.00
CA THR A 46 -0.87 13.04 1.90
C THR A 46 -1.32 14.47 2.24
N ASP A 47 -1.23 14.88 3.51
CA ASP A 47 -1.67 16.21 3.93
C ASP A 47 -0.59 17.24 3.61
N HIS A 48 -0.92 18.24 2.79
CA HIS A 48 -0.02 19.35 2.46
C HIS A 48 0.01 20.43 3.54
N PHE A 49 -1.05 20.51 4.36
CA PHE A 49 -1.20 21.49 5.42
C PHE A 49 -1.65 20.81 6.70
N CYS A 50 -1.17 21.27 7.84
CA CYS A 50 -1.61 20.73 9.12
C CYS A 50 -3.04 21.20 9.44
N PRO A 51 -4.01 20.29 9.67
CA PRO A 51 -5.40 20.65 9.97
C PRO A 51 -5.58 21.33 11.34
N ASN A 52 -4.56 21.31 12.20
CA ASN A 52 -4.62 21.90 13.54
C ASN A 52 -4.06 23.33 13.57
N CYS A 53 -2.86 23.54 13.01
CA CYS A 53 -2.18 24.85 13.08
C CYS A 53 -2.09 25.60 11.73
N GLY A 54 -2.50 24.98 10.62
CA GLY A 54 -2.45 25.59 9.28
C GLY A 54 -1.05 25.68 8.66
N LYS A 55 0.00 25.17 9.34
CA LYS A 55 1.37 25.20 8.80
C LYS A 55 1.52 24.24 7.63
N GLU A 56 2.27 24.67 6.61
CA GLU A 56 2.68 23.82 5.48
C GLU A 56 3.51 22.63 5.97
N LEU A 57 3.08 21.44 5.53
CA LEU A 57 3.76 20.17 5.71
C LEU A 57 4.49 19.89 4.40
N GLN A 58 5.81 19.68 4.46
CA GLN A 58 6.55 19.27 3.27
C GLN A 58 6.09 17.85 2.90
N PRO A 59 5.61 17.62 1.67
CA PRO A 59 5.33 16.27 1.21
C PRO A 59 6.65 15.51 1.30
N THR A 60 6.67 14.48 2.14
CA THR A 60 7.85 13.63 2.16
C THR A 60 7.85 12.86 0.86
N THR A 61 8.74 13.20 -0.05
CA THR A 61 9.11 12.36 -1.17
C THR A 61 9.56 11.03 -0.58
N ILE A 62 8.66 10.04 -0.56
CA ILE A 62 9.07 8.66 -0.36
C ILE A 62 9.92 8.35 -1.60
N LEU A 63 11.24 8.30 -1.41
CA LEU A 63 12.14 7.65 -2.36
C LEU A 63 11.77 6.16 -2.30
N THR A 64 10.76 5.75 -3.06
CA THR A 64 10.60 4.35 -3.42
C THR A 64 11.66 4.09 -4.48
N GLU A 65 12.84 3.66 -4.05
CA GLU A 65 13.77 2.97 -4.95
C GLU A 65 13.04 1.73 -5.49
N GLU A 66 13.00 1.71 -6.82
CA GLU A 66 12.48 0.73 -7.77
C GLU A 66 12.95 -0.72 -7.57
#